data_AF-A0A940E5B9-F1
#
_entry.id   AF-A0A940E5B9-F1
#
_cell.length_a   1.000
_cell.length_b   1.000
_cell.length_c   1.000
_cell.angle_alpha   90.00
_cell.angle_beta   90.00
_cell.angle_gamma   90.00
#
_symmetry.space_group_name_H-M   'P 1'
#
loop_
_entity.id
_entity.type
_entity.pdbx_description
1 polymer ?
#
loop_
_entity_poly.entity_id
_entity_poly.type
_entity_poly.pdbx_seq_one_letter_code
_entity_poly.pdbx_strand_id
1 'polypeptide(L)'
;MKRLSTLRTHSAALAGLPSLSQTQISNRWQLHSDTVRRVLREYSIRPAPGPWKRPRYAITDVWRVEGVPHAEMLDQDQHPALLEPLLTGKDLAEELGCVPATIRNYARDNIIPSLRIGGSIRFRKHQIEGLFDVV
;
A
#
# COMPACT_ATOMS: atom_id res chain seq x y z
N MET A 1 -2.40 20.81 24.45
CA MET A 1 -2.96 21.43 23.22
C MET A 1 -2.05 21.10 22.04
N LYS A 2 -2.41 20.15 21.17
CA LYS A 2 -1.73 19.94 19.89
C LYS A 2 -2.03 21.17 19.01
N ARG A 3 -0.99 21.93 18.64
CA ARG A 3 -1.09 23.25 17.99
C ARG A 3 -1.74 23.13 16.61
N LEU A 4 -2.67 24.04 16.30
CA LEU A 4 -3.33 24.15 14.99
C LEU A 4 -2.36 24.16 13.80
N SER A 5 -1.11 24.60 14.01
CA SER A 5 -0.03 24.53 13.03
C SER A 5 0.27 23.10 12.57
N THR A 6 0.35 22.15 13.50
CA THR A 6 0.62 20.73 13.20
C THR A 6 -0.51 20.11 12.37
N LEU A 7 -1.77 20.46 12.68
CA LEU A 7 -2.94 20.00 11.92
C LEU A 7 -2.93 20.54 10.48
N ARG A 8 -2.54 21.80 10.29
CA ARG A 8 -2.41 22.40 8.96
C ARG A 8 -1.30 21.74 8.14
N THR A 9 -0.14 21.49 8.74
CA THR A 9 0.97 20.78 8.08
C THR A 9 0.57 19.38 7.66
N HIS A 10 -0.10 18.63 8.54
CA HIS A 10 -0.59 17.28 8.20
C HIS A 10 -1.62 17.32 7.08
N SER A 11 -2.58 18.24 7.17
CA SER A 11 -3.61 18.41 6.14
C SER A 11 -3.00 18.81 4.79
N ALA A 12 -1.95 19.63 4.79
CA ALA A 12 -1.26 20.04 3.56
C ALA A 12 -0.48 18.87 2.95
N ALA A 13 0.21 18.06 3.76
CA ALA A 13 0.93 16.89 3.28
C ALA A 13 0.01 15.86 2.61
N LEU A 14 -1.20 15.68 3.13
CA LEU A 14 -2.18 14.74 2.58
C LEU A 14 -3.09 15.37 1.50
N ALA A 15 -2.98 16.68 1.28
CA ALA A 15 -3.78 17.38 0.28
C ALA A 15 -3.33 16.99 -1.14
N GLY A 16 -4.31 16.81 -2.05
CA GLY A 16 -4.02 16.43 -3.44
C GLY A 16 -3.76 14.95 -3.66
N LEU A 17 -3.72 14.13 -2.61
CA LEU A 17 -3.60 12.68 -2.74
C LEU A 17 -4.83 12.07 -3.44
N PRO A 18 -4.62 11.07 -4.33
CA PRO A 18 -5.68 10.54 -5.16
C PRO A 18 -6.74 9.76 -4.37
N SER A 19 -7.97 9.79 -4.87
CA SER A 19 -9.02 8.84 -4.50
C SER A 19 -9.12 7.75 -5.56
N LEU A 20 -8.94 6.50 -5.13
CA LEU A 20 -8.90 5.32 -5.99
C LEU A 20 -10.27 4.66 -6.12
N SER A 21 -10.60 4.22 -7.33
CA SER A 21 -11.70 3.29 -7.56
C SER A 21 -11.34 1.88 -7.09
N GLN A 22 -12.35 1.03 -6.88
CA GLN A 22 -12.13 -0.38 -6.53
C GLN A 22 -11.25 -1.12 -7.55
N THR A 23 -11.38 -0.81 -8.85
CA THR A 23 -10.54 -1.39 -9.90
C THR A 23 -9.07 -0.96 -9.78
N GLN A 24 -8.82 0.31 -9.47
CA GLN A 24 -7.46 0.79 -9.22
C GLN A 24 -6.83 0.11 -8.00
N ILE A 25 -7.61 -0.09 -6.93
CA ILE A 25 -7.15 -0.82 -5.74
C ILE A 25 -6.89 -2.30 -6.08
N SER A 26 -7.76 -2.92 -6.88
CA SER A 26 -7.62 -4.30 -7.37
C SER A 26 -6.32 -4.49 -8.16
N ASN A 27 -6.01 -3.56 -9.07
CA ASN A 27 -4.75 -3.58 -9.81
C ASN A 27 -3.55 -3.33 -8.90
N ARG A 28 -3.64 -2.33 -8.00
CA ARG A 28 -2.57 -1.98 -7.05
C ARG A 28 -2.21 -3.14 -6.13
N TRP A 29 -3.22 -3.84 -5.59
CA TRP A 29 -3.01 -4.99 -4.72
C TRP A 29 -2.81 -6.29 -5.49
N GLN A 30 -3.00 -6.30 -6.82
CA GLN A 30 -3.05 -7.52 -7.63
C GLN A 30 -3.97 -8.58 -7.01
N LEU A 31 -5.19 -8.16 -6.65
CA LEU A 31 -6.21 -9.01 -6.03
C LEU A 31 -7.51 -8.92 -6.82
N HIS A 32 -8.30 -9.99 -6.80
CA HIS A 32 -9.63 -9.97 -7.39
C HIS A 32 -10.52 -8.90 -6.73
N SER A 33 -11.39 -8.27 -7.53
CA SER A 33 -12.26 -7.19 -7.07
C SER A 33 -13.14 -7.59 -5.88
N ASP A 34 -13.60 -8.84 -5.80
CA ASP A 34 -14.40 -9.32 -4.66
C ASP A 34 -13.57 -9.41 -3.37
N THR A 35 -12.31 -9.82 -3.46
CA THR A 35 -11.38 -9.82 -2.32
C THR A 35 -11.15 -8.40 -1.84
N VAL A 36 -10.93 -7.46 -2.77
CA VAL A 36 -10.80 -6.03 -2.44
C VAL A 36 -12.05 -5.53 -1.72
N ARG A 37 -13.26 -5.83 -2.24
CA ARG A 37 -14.52 -5.43 -1.60
C ARG A 37 -14.62 -5.96 -0.16
N ARG A 38 -14.26 -7.22 0.04
CA ARG A 38 -14.27 -7.87 1.35
C ARG A 38 -13.30 -7.17 2.32
N VAL A 39 -12.07 -6.92 1.88
CA VAL A 39 -11.03 -6.24 2.68
C VAL A 39 -11.48 -4.83 3.06
N LEU A 40 -11.94 -4.03 2.10
CA LEU A 40 -12.40 -2.66 2.40
C LEU A 40 -13.54 -2.65 3.43
N ARG A 41 -14.45 -3.62 3.36
CA ARG A 41 -15.53 -3.78 4.34
C ARG A 41 -15.01 -4.20 5.72
N GLU A 42 -14.08 -5.16 5.77
CA GLU A 42 -13.48 -5.66 7.02
C GLU A 42 -12.75 -4.54 7.77
N TYR A 43 -12.01 -3.71 7.05
CA TYR A 43 -11.33 -2.53 7.62
C TYR A 43 -12.25 -1.32 7.81
N SER A 44 -13.56 -1.48 7.56
CA SER A 44 -14.57 -0.40 7.69
C SER A 44 -14.20 0.88 6.92
N ILE A 45 -13.54 0.73 5.76
CA ILE A 45 -13.11 1.86 4.95
C ILE A 45 -14.32 2.47 4.28
N ARG A 46 -14.54 3.76 4.55
CA ARG A 46 -15.65 4.52 3.96
C ARG A 46 -15.24 5.08 2.60
N PRO A 47 -16.19 5.17 1.65
CA PRO A 47 -15.94 5.91 0.43
C PRO A 47 -15.60 7.38 0.72
N ALA A 48 -14.63 7.92 -0.01
CA ALA A 48 -14.29 9.32 0.01
C ALA A 48 -15.43 10.18 -0.57
N PRO A 49 -15.72 11.34 0.02
CA PRO A 49 -16.72 12.26 -0.51
C PRO A 49 -16.26 12.83 -1.85
N GLY A 50 -17.18 12.94 -2.81
CA GLY A 50 -16.91 13.60 -4.09
C GLY A 50 -17.99 13.34 -5.14
N PRO A 51 -17.90 13.99 -6.32
CA PRO A 51 -18.93 14.00 -7.35
C PRO A 51 -18.90 12.73 -8.23
N TRP A 52 -18.54 11.57 -7.67
CA TRP A 52 -18.39 10.34 -8.44
C TRP A 52 -19.63 9.45 -8.33
N LYS A 53 -20.10 8.95 -9.48
CA LYS A 53 -21.20 7.97 -9.54
C LYS A 53 -20.85 6.65 -8.84
N ARG A 54 -19.56 6.26 -8.84
CA ARG A 54 -19.06 5.03 -8.21
C ARG A 54 -18.21 5.38 -6.99
N PRO A 55 -18.25 4.55 -5.92
CA PRO A 55 -17.41 4.76 -4.75
C PRO A 55 -15.93 4.85 -5.10
N ARG A 56 -15.26 5.83 -4.51
CA ARG A 56 -13.80 5.93 -4.47
C ARG A 56 -13.32 5.93 -3.02
N TYR A 57 -12.06 5.60 -2.80
CA TYR A 57 -11.48 5.49 -1.47
C TYR A 57 -10.20 6.32 -1.43
N ALA A 58 -10.01 7.07 -0.35
CA ALA A 58 -8.81 7.89 -0.20
C ALA A 58 -7.57 6.97 -0.14
N ILE A 59 -6.51 7.32 -0.88
CA ILE A 59 -5.28 6.51 -0.86
C ILE A 59 -4.69 6.37 0.55
N THR A 60 -4.89 7.36 1.43
CA THR A 60 -4.45 7.33 2.83
C THR A 60 -5.10 6.21 3.63
N ASP A 61 -6.39 5.93 3.38
CA ASP A 61 -7.08 4.79 3.98
C ASP A 61 -6.62 3.47 3.38
N VAL A 62 -6.33 3.44 2.07
CA VAL A 62 -5.74 2.28 1.40
C VAL A 62 -4.35 1.96 1.98
N TRP A 63 -3.49 2.96 2.14
CA TRP A 63 -2.18 2.83 2.78
C TRP A 63 -2.28 2.33 4.24
N ARG A 64 -3.33 2.73 4.98
CA ARG A 64 -3.58 2.21 6.32
C ARG A 64 -3.85 0.70 6.30
N VAL A 65 -4.64 0.22 5.33
CA VAL A 65 -4.87 -1.22 5.12
C VAL A 65 -3.57 -1.93 4.74
N GLU A 66 -2.72 -1.27 3.97
CA GLU A 66 -1.40 -1.79 3.59
C GLU A 66 -0.36 -1.72 4.73
N GLY A 67 -0.71 -1.19 5.90
CA GLY A 67 0.17 -1.12 7.07
C GLY A 67 1.21 -0.01 7.02
N VAL A 68 1.04 1.01 6.16
CA VAL A 68 1.96 2.15 6.09
C VAL A 68 1.88 2.95 7.41
N PRO A 69 3.01 3.21 8.09
CA PRO A 69 3.03 4.06 9.28
C PRO A 69 2.54 5.47 8.98
N HIS A 70 1.83 6.09 9.93
CA HIS A 70 1.32 7.45 9.73
C HIS A 70 2.43 8.48 9.49
N ALA A 71 3.62 8.27 10.07
CA ALA A 71 4.78 9.13 9.85
C ALA A 71 5.22 9.12 8.37
N GLU A 72 5.28 7.95 7.74
CA GLU A 72 5.61 7.81 6.32
C GLU A 72 4.53 8.41 5.41
N MET A 73 3.25 8.31 5.79
CA MET A 73 2.17 8.97 5.04
C MET A 73 2.28 10.49 5.01
N LEU A 74 2.88 11.10 6.04
CA LEU A 74 3.03 12.55 6.16
C LEU A 74 4.30 13.06 5.46
N ASP A 75 5.23 12.17 5.13
CA ASP A 75 6.43 12.48 4.39
C ASP A 75 6.14 12.46 2.88
N GLN A 76 6.06 13.65 2.28
CA GLN A 76 5.74 13.81 0.86
C GLN A 76 6.80 13.19 -0.05
N ASP A 77 8.05 13.10 0.40
CA ASP A 77 9.14 12.52 -0.39
C ASP A 77 8.96 11.01 -0.55
N GLN A 78 8.21 10.36 0.36
CA GLN A 78 7.87 8.94 0.27
C GLN A 78 6.67 8.66 -0.65
N HIS A 79 5.86 9.68 -0.98
CA HIS A 79 4.60 9.48 -1.71
C HIS A 79 4.77 8.81 -3.08
N PRO A 80 5.78 9.17 -3.91
CA PRO A 80 6.00 8.48 -5.18
C PRO A 80 6.17 6.98 -5.00
N ALA A 81 7.02 6.56 -4.06
CA ALA A 81 7.30 5.16 -3.76
C ALA A 81 6.09 4.44 -3.13
N LEU A 82 5.30 5.16 -2.32
CA LEU A 82 4.06 4.64 -1.73
C LEU A 82 2.93 4.51 -2.76
N LEU A 83 2.95 5.26 -3.86
CA LEU A 83 1.93 5.19 -4.92
C LEU A 83 2.16 4.03 -5.91
N GLU A 84 3.34 3.41 -5.89
CA GLU A 84 3.65 2.26 -6.73
C GLU A 84 2.76 1.05 -6.41
N PRO A 85 2.37 0.24 -7.43
CA PRO A 85 1.69 -1.02 -7.22
C PRO A 85 2.48 -1.98 -6.32
N LEU A 86 1.77 -2.85 -5.61
CA LEU A 86 2.40 -3.90 -4.83
C LEU A 86 2.82 -5.06 -5.73
N LEU A 87 3.97 -5.66 -5.42
CA LEU A 87 4.46 -6.85 -6.09
C LEU A 87 3.87 -8.11 -5.45
N THR A 88 3.61 -9.11 -6.28
CA THR A 88 3.36 -10.48 -5.82
C THR A 88 4.68 -11.19 -5.54
N GLY A 89 4.61 -12.32 -4.83
CA GLY A 89 5.80 -13.17 -4.66
C GLY A 89 6.29 -13.80 -5.96
N LYS A 90 5.48 -13.81 -7.03
CA LYS A 90 5.92 -14.24 -8.35
C LYS A 90 6.72 -13.13 -9.02
N ASP A 91 6.20 -11.92 -9.04
CA ASP A 91 6.87 -10.76 -9.64
C ASP A 91 8.24 -10.55 -8.99
N LEU A 92 8.30 -10.60 -7.65
CA LEU A 92 9.56 -10.43 -6.94
C LEU A 92 10.54 -11.59 -7.19
N ALA A 93 10.04 -12.82 -7.39
CA ALA A 93 10.90 -13.95 -7.71
C ALA A 93 11.54 -13.80 -9.09
N GLU A 94 10.78 -13.28 -10.05
CA GLU A 94 11.25 -12.96 -11.40
C GLU A 94 12.31 -11.85 -11.37
N GLU A 95 12.07 -10.77 -10.61
CA GLU A 95 13.06 -9.68 -10.44
C GLU A 95 14.37 -10.16 -9.79
N LEU A 96 14.29 -11.04 -8.79
CA LEU A 96 15.47 -11.55 -8.06
C LEU A 96 16.09 -12.80 -8.69
N GLY A 97 15.57 -13.29 -9.82
CA GLY A 97 16.09 -14.48 -10.50
C GLY A 97 16.00 -15.77 -9.66
N CYS A 98 14.97 -15.90 -8.83
CA CYS A 98 14.78 -17.06 -7.95
C CYS A 98 13.39 -17.70 -8.11
N VAL A 99 13.13 -18.79 -7.37
CA VAL A 99 11.81 -19.45 -7.41
C VAL A 99 10.84 -18.80 -6.41
N PRO A 100 9.53 -18.72 -6.69
CA PRO A 100 8.54 -18.14 -5.77
C PRO A 100 8.47 -18.81 -4.39
N ALA A 101 8.95 -20.05 -4.27
CA ALA A 101 9.08 -20.71 -2.96
C ALA A 101 10.12 -20.03 -2.07
N THR A 102 11.22 -19.54 -2.64
CA THR A 102 12.27 -18.80 -1.93
C THR A 102 11.71 -17.51 -1.36
N ILE A 103 11.00 -16.72 -2.17
CA ILE A 103 10.35 -15.48 -1.71
C ILE A 103 9.36 -15.75 -0.56
N ARG A 104 8.58 -16.82 -0.65
CA ARG A 104 7.66 -17.23 0.43
C ARG A 104 8.40 -17.60 1.71
N ASN A 105 9.56 -18.25 1.61
CA ASN A 105 10.39 -18.56 2.78
C ASN A 105 10.96 -17.27 3.38
N TYR A 106 11.54 -16.38 2.57
CA TYR A 106 12.06 -15.10 3.03
C TYR A 106 11.00 -14.25 3.74
N ALA A 107 9.79 -14.19 3.20
CA ALA A 107 8.67 -13.49 3.83
C ALA A 107 8.20 -14.17 5.13
N ARG A 108 8.25 -15.51 5.21
CA ARG A 108 7.89 -16.27 6.43
C ARG A 108 8.90 -16.03 7.54
N ASP A 109 10.17 -16.01 7.17
CA ASP A 109 11.30 -15.92 8.09
C ASP A 109 11.65 -14.45 8.41
N ASN A 110 10.83 -13.50 7.94
CA ASN A 110 11.00 -12.04 8.09
C ASN A 110 12.35 -11.50 7.56
N ILE A 111 12.94 -12.17 6.58
CA ILE A 111 14.16 -11.74 5.91
C ILE A 111 13.89 -10.53 5.00
N ILE A 112 12.71 -10.51 4.37
CA ILE A 112 12.25 -9.39 3.54
C ILE A 112 10.95 -8.79 4.10
N PRO A 113 10.80 -7.45 4.09
CA PRO A 113 9.55 -6.78 4.42
C PRO A 113 8.40 -7.28 3.56
N SER A 114 7.32 -7.68 4.21
CA SER A 114 6.12 -8.14 3.51
C SER A 114 4.87 -7.68 4.26
N LEU A 115 3.77 -7.55 3.52
CA LEU A 115 2.49 -7.15 4.07
C LEU A 115 1.40 -8.13 3.64
N ARG A 116 0.39 -8.33 4.50
CA ARG A 116 -0.71 -9.27 4.25
C ARG A 116 -2.01 -8.52 4.00
N ILE A 117 -2.59 -8.72 2.81
CA ILE A 117 -3.89 -8.14 2.43
C ILE A 117 -4.79 -9.22 1.88
N GLY A 118 -5.99 -9.36 2.46
CA GLY A 118 -6.99 -10.33 1.99
C GLY A 118 -6.52 -11.78 1.99
N GLY A 119 -5.61 -12.14 2.90
CA GLY A 119 -4.99 -13.47 2.99
C GLY A 119 -3.80 -13.70 2.07
N SER A 120 -3.40 -12.69 1.27
CA SER A 120 -2.27 -12.79 0.35
C SER A 120 -1.08 -11.94 0.81
N ILE A 121 0.13 -12.44 0.61
CA ILE A 121 1.39 -11.72 0.88
C ILE A 121 1.71 -10.81 -0.30
N ARG A 122 2.10 -9.57 -0.03
CA ARG A 122 2.51 -8.55 -1.00
C ARG A 122 3.77 -7.84 -0.54
N PHE A 123 4.45 -7.21 -1.49
CA PHE A 123 5.74 -6.56 -1.27
C PHE A 123 5.74 -5.15 -1.84
N ARG A 124 6.46 -4.24 -1.20
CA ARG A 124 6.73 -2.91 -1.73
C ARG A 124 8.10 -2.90 -2.36
N LYS A 125 8.20 -2.50 -3.62
CA LYS A 125 9.44 -2.51 -4.37
C LYS A 125 10.58 -1.74 -3.67
N HIS A 126 10.35 -0.47 -3.31
CA HIS A 126 11.34 0.36 -2.63
C HIS A 126 11.87 -0.19 -1.30
N GLN A 127 11.06 -0.98 -0.57
CA GLN A 127 11.50 -1.62 0.68
C GLN A 127 12.39 -2.82 0.44
N ILE A 128 12.32 -3.41 -0.75
CA ILE A 128 13.09 -4.57 -1.15
C ILE A 128 14.39 -4.16 -1.85
N GLU A 129 14.34 -3.17 -2.75
CA GLU A 129 15.53 -2.69 -3.47
C GLU A 129 16.63 -2.23 -2.49
N GLY A 130 16.27 -1.49 -1.44
CA GLY A 130 17.21 -1.06 -0.41
C GLY A 130 17.88 -2.20 0.40
N LEU A 131 17.44 -3.44 0.26
CA LEU A 131 18.07 -4.62 0.89
C LEU A 131 19.09 -5.32 -0.01
N PHE A 132 18.99 -5.14 -1.32
CA PHE A 132 19.82 -5.85 -2.30
C PHE A 132 20.90 -4.97 -2.94
N ASP A 133 20.89 -3.66 -2.68
CA ASP A 133 21.96 -2.72 -3.08
C ASP A 133 23.27 -2.86 -2.28
N VAL A 134 23.37 -3.88 -1.41
CA VAL A 134 24.58 -4.19 -0.63
C VAL A 134 25.17 -5.52 -1.09
N VAL A 135 25.67 -5.57 -2.34
CA VAL A 135 26.60 -6.61 -2.81
C VAL A 135 27.69 -5.98 -3.65
#